data_AF-A0A837I1T4-F1
#
_entry.id   AF-A0A837I1T4-F1
#
_cell.length_a   1.000
_cell.length_b   1.000
_cell.length_c   1.000
_cell.angle_alpha   90.00
_cell.angle_beta   90.00
_cell.angle_gamma   90.00
#
_symmetry.space_group_name_H-M   'P 1'
#
loop_
_entity.id
_entity.type
_entity.pdbx_description
1 polymer ?
#
loop_
_entity_poly.entity_id
_entity_poly.type
_entity_poly.pdbx_seq_one_letter_code
_entity_poly.pdbx_strand_id
1 'polypeptide(L)'
;MLIFLPSLSFPFLASNAYKGINITQIGTDQHYYLTRGKEILEGHGLGNIVLREGKDGQEPHFSYIEYIVLAPVRLLGFSNINVVTLYNAYNFVGMFLLIVLIYIFVLQLSADKLLSVTAALFAVGGYTMVYYKTIGYPEVNAYTRAVFPYLSSIAFFIFLNLLYKSLKSDKLKYIIFAGAALGSLFYVYLYAWSFALALSAGLFAIYLLRSDFVRLKKISAVLGIGLAVGAYNLSKLISSPG
;
A
#
# COMPACT_ATOMS: atom_id res chain seq x y z
N MET A 1 -3.43 -16.99 3.18
CA MET A 1 -2.06 -17.56 3.33
C MET A 1 -1.88 -18.86 2.57
N LEU A 2 -2.78 -19.85 2.69
CA LEU A 2 -2.69 -21.12 1.95
C LEU A 2 -2.62 -20.95 0.41
N ILE A 3 -3.28 -19.92 -0.13
CA ILE A 3 -3.28 -19.62 -1.58
C ILE A 3 -1.89 -19.22 -2.10
N PHE A 4 -1.00 -18.68 -1.25
CA PHE A 4 0.36 -18.29 -1.64
C PHE A 4 1.38 -19.42 -1.46
N LEU A 5 1.01 -20.51 -0.80
CA LEU A 5 1.94 -21.58 -0.43
C LEU A 5 2.66 -22.17 -1.65
N PRO A 6 1.98 -22.48 -2.78
CA PRO A 6 2.66 -22.98 -3.98
C PRO A 6 3.63 -21.97 -4.59
N SER A 7 3.27 -20.69 -4.59
CA SER A 7 4.11 -19.60 -5.14
C SER A 7 5.36 -19.33 -4.29
N LEU A 8 5.30 -19.65 -3.00
CA LEU A 8 6.43 -19.56 -2.09
C LEU A 8 7.31 -20.81 -2.14
N SER A 9 6.72 -22.01 -2.08
CA SER A 9 7.49 -23.25 -1.95
C SER A 9 8.11 -23.72 -3.27
N PHE A 10 7.44 -23.50 -4.40
CA PHE A 10 7.90 -24.03 -5.69
C PHE A 10 9.27 -23.48 -6.13
N PRO A 11 9.58 -22.18 -6.00
CA PRO A 11 10.92 -21.67 -6.30
C PRO A 11 12.03 -22.36 -5.49
N PHE A 12 11.77 -22.70 -4.22
CA PHE A 12 12.74 -23.42 -3.39
C PHE A 12 12.86 -24.89 -3.79
N LEU A 13 11.73 -25.55 -4.08
CA LEU A 13 11.70 -26.96 -4.49
C LEU A 13 12.36 -27.17 -5.86
N ALA A 14 12.15 -26.25 -6.81
CA ALA A 14 12.70 -26.32 -8.15
C ALA A 14 14.16 -25.85 -8.22
N SER A 15 14.65 -25.09 -7.22
CA SER A 15 16.05 -24.64 -7.11
C SER A 15 16.57 -24.09 -8.45
N ASN A 16 17.67 -24.62 -8.98
CA ASN A 16 18.30 -24.21 -10.25
C ASN A 16 17.40 -24.38 -11.50
N ALA A 17 16.35 -25.19 -11.42
CA ALA A 17 15.38 -25.36 -12.50
C ALA A 17 14.35 -24.23 -12.57
N TYR A 18 14.19 -23.44 -11.49
CA TYR A 18 13.24 -22.33 -11.49
C TYR A 18 13.76 -21.16 -12.35
N LYS A 19 13.15 -20.95 -13.51
CA LYS A 19 13.51 -19.88 -14.45
C LYS A 19 12.79 -18.55 -14.19
N GLY A 20 12.25 -18.33 -12.98
CA GLY A 20 11.54 -17.10 -12.67
C GLY A 20 10.15 -16.99 -13.30
N ILE A 21 9.54 -18.12 -13.65
CA ILE A 21 8.21 -18.14 -14.26
C ILE A 21 7.20 -17.63 -13.22
N ASN A 22 6.43 -16.61 -13.58
CA ASN A 22 5.35 -16.13 -12.75
C ASN A 22 4.15 -17.08 -12.84
N ILE A 23 4.15 -18.11 -12.00
CA ILE A 23 3.17 -19.21 -12.01
C ILE A 23 1.75 -18.71 -11.78
N THR A 24 1.59 -17.60 -11.04
CA THR A 24 0.26 -17.12 -10.65
C THR A 24 -0.44 -16.30 -11.73
N GLN A 25 0.27 -15.85 -12.79
CA GLN A 25 -0.26 -15.06 -13.93
C GLN A 25 -1.44 -14.13 -13.54
N ILE A 26 -1.23 -13.31 -12.51
CA ILE A 26 -2.28 -12.48 -11.91
C ILE A 26 -2.53 -11.24 -12.78
N GLY A 27 -3.18 -11.43 -13.92
CA GLY A 27 -3.56 -10.34 -14.83
C GLY A 27 -2.38 -9.54 -15.41
N THR A 28 -2.71 -8.51 -16.18
CA THR A 28 -1.74 -7.63 -16.87
C THR A 28 -0.95 -6.75 -15.91
N ASP A 29 -1.57 -6.32 -14.81
CA ASP A 29 -0.96 -5.39 -13.84
C ASP A 29 0.22 -6.03 -13.10
N GLN A 30 0.19 -7.34 -12.88
CA GLN A 30 1.29 -8.07 -12.25
C GLN A 30 2.58 -7.97 -13.08
N HIS A 31 2.48 -8.06 -14.41
CA HIS A 31 3.65 -7.90 -15.28
C HIS A 31 4.23 -6.49 -15.18
N TYR A 32 3.36 -5.48 -15.13
CA TYR A 32 3.75 -4.09 -14.93
C TYR A 32 4.55 -3.90 -13.62
N TYR A 33 4.06 -4.42 -12.49
CA TYR A 33 4.76 -4.30 -11.20
C TYR A 33 6.10 -5.05 -11.17
N LEU A 34 6.12 -6.28 -11.71
CA LEU A 34 7.34 -7.09 -11.75
C LEU A 34 8.42 -6.45 -12.62
N THR A 35 8.05 -5.86 -13.77
CA THR A 35 8.98 -5.12 -14.62
C THR A 35 9.58 -3.93 -13.87
N ARG A 36 8.75 -3.11 -13.21
CA ARG A 36 9.24 -1.96 -12.43
C ARG A 36 10.19 -2.37 -11.33
N GLY A 37 9.87 -3.43 -10.60
CA GLY A 37 10.77 -3.91 -9.55
C GLY A 37 12.10 -4.43 -10.10
N LYS A 38 12.08 -5.08 -11.27
CA LYS A 38 13.29 -5.52 -11.95
C LYS A 38 14.17 -4.33 -12.37
N GLU A 39 13.58 -3.31 -12.98
CA GLU A 39 14.27 -2.08 -13.37
C GLU A 39 14.97 -1.43 -12.16
N ILE A 40 14.26 -1.34 -11.02
CA ILE A 40 14.85 -0.79 -9.79
C ILE A 40 16.02 -1.64 -9.30
N LEU A 41 15.89 -2.97 -9.27
CA LEU A 41 16.95 -3.88 -8.81
C LEU A 41 18.20 -3.82 -9.70
N GLU A 42 18.02 -3.63 -11.01
CA GLU A 42 19.09 -3.43 -11.99
C GLU A 42 19.71 -2.02 -11.93
N GLY A 43 19.08 -1.11 -11.17
CA GLY A 43 19.60 0.22 -10.91
C GLY A 43 19.05 1.31 -11.82
N HIS A 44 18.05 1.00 -12.63
CA HIS A 44 17.43 1.96 -13.54
C HIS A 44 16.34 2.79 -12.85
N GLY A 45 16.05 3.96 -13.43
CA GLY A 45 14.89 4.78 -13.09
C GLY A 45 13.58 4.26 -13.69
N LEU A 46 12.45 4.81 -13.23
CA LEU A 46 11.10 4.42 -13.66
C LEU A 46 10.41 5.48 -14.54
N GLY A 47 11.17 6.44 -15.09
CA GLY A 47 10.63 7.47 -15.97
C GLY A 47 9.97 6.91 -17.24
N ASN A 48 10.52 5.82 -17.78
CA ASN A 48 9.87 5.04 -18.82
C ASN A 48 9.88 3.55 -18.43
N ILE A 49 8.70 2.96 -18.33
CA ILE A 49 8.52 1.57 -17.88
C ILE A 49 8.66 0.53 -19.00
N VAL A 50 8.63 0.96 -20.27
CA VAL A 50 8.63 0.08 -21.43
C VAL A 50 9.95 0.17 -22.19
N LEU A 51 10.39 1.38 -22.50
CA LEU A 51 11.57 1.63 -23.31
C LEU A 51 12.82 1.71 -22.45
N ARG A 52 13.98 1.46 -23.07
CA ARG A 52 15.29 1.64 -22.44
C ARG A 52 15.64 3.12 -22.30
N GLU A 53 15.13 3.95 -23.21
CA GLU A 53 15.31 5.39 -23.22
C GLU A 53 14.37 6.08 -22.22
N GLY A 54 14.83 7.16 -21.60
CA GLY A 54 14.01 7.98 -20.71
C GLY A 54 13.79 7.41 -19.31
N LYS A 55 14.56 6.39 -18.88
CA LYS A 55 14.47 5.83 -17.51
C LYS A 55 14.69 6.88 -16.41
N ASP A 56 15.57 7.84 -16.66
CA ASP A 56 15.91 8.90 -15.69
C ASP A 56 14.86 10.03 -15.62
N GLY A 57 13.80 9.93 -16.44
CA GLY A 57 12.68 10.86 -16.41
C GLY A 57 11.82 10.72 -15.15
N GLN A 58 10.84 11.63 -15.03
CA GLN A 58 9.84 11.58 -13.97
C GLN A 58 8.97 10.33 -14.10
N GLU A 59 8.78 9.59 -13.00
CA GLU A 59 7.90 8.42 -12.97
C GLU A 59 6.44 8.86 -13.28
N PRO A 60 5.78 8.26 -14.30
CA PRO A 60 4.49 8.75 -14.80
C PRO A 60 3.34 8.72 -13.80
N HIS A 61 3.37 7.79 -12.84
CA HIS A 61 2.32 7.62 -11.85
C HIS A 61 2.59 8.36 -10.53
N PHE A 62 3.72 9.08 -10.45
CA PHE A 62 4.22 9.73 -9.24
C PHE A 62 4.16 8.81 -8.00
N SER A 63 4.39 7.51 -8.22
CA SER A 63 4.39 6.44 -7.22
C SER A 63 5.81 5.96 -6.97
N TYR A 64 6.25 6.07 -5.71
CA TYR A 64 7.60 5.71 -5.29
C TYR A 64 7.63 4.49 -4.36
N ILE A 65 6.51 3.80 -4.19
CA ILE A 65 6.42 2.67 -3.26
C ILE A 65 7.40 1.55 -3.61
N GLU A 66 7.62 1.27 -4.89
CA GLU A 66 8.56 0.22 -5.31
C GLU A 66 10.00 0.58 -4.96
N TYR A 67 10.40 1.87 -5.09
CA TYR A 67 11.70 2.33 -4.64
C TYR A 67 11.88 2.13 -3.13
N ILE A 68 10.85 2.47 -2.34
CA ILE A 68 10.89 2.34 -0.88
C ILE A 68 11.01 0.87 -0.47
N VAL A 69 10.20 0.00 -1.07
CA VAL A 69 10.14 -1.43 -0.72
C VAL A 69 11.40 -2.17 -1.17
N LEU A 70 12.01 -1.79 -2.30
CA LEU A 70 13.21 -2.45 -2.83
C LEU A 70 14.53 -1.83 -2.34
N ALA A 71 14.50 -0.64 -1.73
CA ALA A 71 15.70 0.01 -1.21
C ALA A 71 16.53 -0.90 -0.27
N PRO A 72 15.95 -1.60 0.72
CA PRO A 72 16.73 -2.49 1.59
C PRO A 72 17.46 -3.61 0.83
N VAL A 73 16.81 -4.19 -0.19
CA VAL A 73 17.39 -5.28 -1.01
C VAL A 73 18.58 -4.77 -1.80
N ARG A 74 18.46 -3.56 -2.39
CA ARG A 74 19.55 -2.91 -3.11
C ARG A 74 20.70 -2.52 -2.19
N LEU A 75 20.40 -1.95 -1.02
CA LEU A 75 21.42 -1.54 -0.04
C LEU A 75 22.23 -2.73 0.49
N LEU A 76 21.62 -3.91 0.56
CA LEU A 76 22.30 -5.16 0.93
C LEU A 76 23.05 -5.83 -0.25
N GLY A 77 23.03 -5.24 -1.45
CA GLY A 77 23.74 -5.75 -2.62
C GLY A 77 23.05 -6.91 -3.35
N PHE A 78 21.78 -7.18 -3.08
CA PHE A 78 21.03 -8.29 -3.70
C PHE A 78 20.35 -7.89 -5.01
N SER A 79 21.11 -7.36 -5.98
CA SER A 79 20.56 -6.93 -7.29
C SER A 79 20.11 -8.08 -8.19
N ASN A 80 20.69 -9.28 -8.02
CA ASN A 80 20.41 -10.45 -8.86
C ASN A 80 19.27 -11.36 -8.34
N ILE A 81 18.53 -10.92 -7.32
CA ILE A 81 17.42 -11.71 -6.79
C ILE A 81 16.29 -11.81 -7.82
N ASN A 82 15.65 -12.98 -7.91
CA ASN A 82 14.49 -13.13 -8.76
C ASN A 82 13.33 -12.25 -8.23
N VAL A 83 12.93 -11.27 -9.04
CA VAL A 83 11.88 -10.29 -8.68
C VAL A 83 10.54 -10.94 -8.35
N VAL A 84 10.18 -12.05 -9.01
CA VAL A 84 8.94 -12.79 -8.75
C VAL A 84 8.98 -13.41 -7.36
N THR A 85 10.08 -14.10 -7.03
CA THR A 85 10.28 -14.69 -5.70
C THR A 85 10.25 -13.62 -4.61
N LEU A 86 10.89 -12.48 -4.85
CA LEU A 86 10.94 -11.37 -3.90
C LEU A 86 9.54 -10.80 -3.62
N TYR A 87 8.77 -10.47 -4.67
CA TYR A 87 7.42 -9.96 -4.47
C TYR A 87 6.46 -11.00 -3.89
N ASN A 88 6.62 -12.30 -4.18
CA ASN A 88 5.82 -13.33 -3.50
C ASN A 88 6.09 -13.34 -1.99
N ALA A 89 7.35 -13.16 -1.57
CA ALA A 89 7.70 -13.04 -0.16
C ALA A 89 7.11 -11.76 0.46
N TYR A 90 7.19 -10.63 -0.23
CA TYR A 90 6.56 -9.37 0.21
C TYR A 90 5.05 -9.45 0.29
N ASN A 91 4.39 -10.12 -0.67
CA ASN A 91 2.95 -10.33 -0.63
C ASN A 91 2.58 -11.14 0.61
N PHE A 92 3.30 -12.22 0.93
CA PHE A 92 3.00 -13.02 2.10
C PHE A 92 3.11 -12.21 3.41
N VAL A 93 4.22 -11.50 3.60
CA VAL A 93 4.48 -10.69 4.80
C VAL A 93 3.54 -9.48 4.86
N GLY A 94 3.38 -8.78 3.75
CA GLY A 94 2.54 -7.62 3.61
C GLY A 94 1.07 -7.94 3.84
N MET A 95 0.58 -9.06 3.30
CA MET A 95 -0.80 -9.50 3.54
C MET A 95 -1.05 -9.85 5.01
N PHE A 96 -0.09 -10.49 5.67
CA PHE A 96 -0.17 -10.72 7.12
C PHE A 96 -0.27 -9.39 7.88
N LEU A 97 0.64 -8.46 7.58
CA LEU A 97 0.68 -7.14 8.20
C LEU A 97 -0.63 -6.37 7.97
N LEU A 98 -1.18 -6.41 6.76
CA LEU A 98 -2.44 -5.78 6.42
C LEU A 98 -3.59 -6.33 7.27
N ILE A 99 -3.73 -7.66 7.37
CA ILE A 99 -4.76 -8.30 8.18
C ILE A 99 -4.63 -7.87 9.65
N VAL A 100 -3.41 -7.83 10.19
CA VAL A 100 -3.14 -7.36 11.56
C VAL A 100 -3.53 -5.89 11.73
N LEU A 101 -3.21 -5.02 10.78
CA LEU A 101 -3.55 -3.59 10.84
C LEU A 101 -5.07 -3.35 10.77
N ILE A 102 -5.79 -4.11 9.95
CA ILE A 102 -7.26 -4.05 9.88
C ILE A 102 -7.86 -4.53 11.20
N TYR A 103 -7.36 -5.66 11.72
CA TYR A 103 -7.79 -6.19 13.02
C TYR A 103 -7.61 -5.14 14.13
N ILE A 104 -6.42 -4.52 14.24
CA ILE A 104 -6.14 -3.50 15.25
C ILE A 104 -7.05 -2.27 15.08
N PHE A 105 -7.34 -1.86 13.83
CA PHE A 105 -8.23 -0.74 13.56
C PHE A 105 -9.66 -1.03 14.02
N VAL A 106 -10.23 -2.18 13.62
CA VAL A 106 -11.59 -2.57 14.01
C VAL A 106 -11.68 -2.78 15.51
N LEU A 107 -10.68 -3.39 16.14
CA LEU A 107 -10.65 -3.60 17.59
C LEU A 107 -10.65 -2.28 18.36
N GLN A 108 -9.97 -1.26 17.87
CA GLN A 108 -10.00 0.08 18.45
C GLN A 108 -11.39 0.73 18.37
N LEU A 109 -12.18 0.41 17.35
CA LEU A 109 -13.51 0.97 17.14
C LEU A 109 -14.58 0.23 17.94
N SER A 110 -14.54 -1.11 17.96
CA SER A 110 -15.59 -1.95 18.50
C SER A 110 -15.30 -2.55 19.88
N ALA A 111 -14.02 -2.66 20.25
CA ALA A 111 -13.55 -3.46 21.38
C ALA A 111 -13.92 -4.97 21.31
N ASP A 112 -14.49 -5.43 20.20
CA ASP A 112 -14.94 -6.81 20.00
C ASP A 112 -13.90 -7.58 19.15
N LYS A 113 -13.30 -8.61 19.76
CA LYS A 113 -12.27 -9.43 19.12
C LYS A 113 -12.82 -10.26 17.96
N LEU A 114 -14.02 -10.83 18.09
CA LEU A 114 -14.61 -11.68 17.06
C LEU A 114 -14.98 -10.85 15.83
N LEU A 115 -15.63 -9.70 16.04
CA LEU A 115 -15.92 -8.75 14.97
C LEU A 115 -14.64 -8.29 14.28
N SER A 116 -13.58 -8.01 15.04
CA SER A 116 -12.31 -7.55 14.50
C SER A 116 -11.61 -8.59 13.65
N VAL A 117 -11.56 -9.85 14.11
CA VAL A 117 -10.99 -10.96 13.32
C VAL A 117 -11.83 -11.18 12.05
N THR A 118 -13.15 -11.20 12.18
CA THR A 118 -14.07 -11.41 11.06
C THR A 118 -13.89 -10.30 10.02
N ALA A 119 -13.94 -9.04 10.44
CA ALA A 119 -13.76 -7.90 9.55
C ALA A 119 -12.39 -7.93 8.85
N ALA A 120 -11.31 -8.25 9.57
CA ALA A 120 -9.97 -8.33 8.98
C ALA A 120 -9.84 -9.44 7.93
N LEU A 121 -10.38 -10.62 8.21
CA LEU A 121 -10.36 -11.74 7.27
C LEU A 121 -11.24 -11.48 6.05
N PHE A 122 -12.44 -10.90 6.23
CA PHE A 122 -13.37 -10.63 5.13
C PHE A 122 -12.98 -9.41 4.30
N ALA A 123 -12.34 -8.39 4.87
CA ALA A 123 -11.86 -7.23 4.11
C ALA A 123 -10.84 -7.61 3.03
N VAL A 124 -10.08 -8.68 3.26
CA VAL A 124 -9.07 -9.21 2.32
C VAL A 124 -9.59 -10.43 1.56
N GLY A 125 -10.13 -11.42 2.29
CA GLY A 125 -10.54 -12.71 1.75
C GLY A 125 -11.93 -12.69 1.10
N GLY A 126 -12.78 -11.75 1.48
CA GLY A 126 -14.14 -11.58 0.94
C GLY A 126 -14.19 -11.00 -0.47
N TYR A 127 -13.03 -10.69 -1.09
CA TYR A 127 -12.96 -10.20 -2.46
C TYR A 127 -13.73 -11.08 -3.45
N THR A 128 -13.59 -12.41 -3.35
CA THR A 128 -14.30 -13.38 -4.19
C THR A 128 -15.81 -13.39 -3.97
N MET A 129 -16.29 -13.01 -2.78
CA MET A 129 -17.72 -12.94 -2.50
C MET A 129 -18.36 -11.75 -3.21
N VAL A 130 -17.65 -10.63 -3.25
CA VAL A 130 -18.11 -9.40 -3.93
C VAL A 130 -17.93 -9.52 -5.44
N TYR A 131 -16.79 -10.06 -5.87
CA TYR A 131 -16.45 -10.27 -7.28
C TYR A 131 -16.59 -11.74 -7.67
N TYR A 132 -17.76 -12.35 -7.41
CA TYR A 132 -18.01 -13.77 -7.64
C TYR A 132 -17.69 -14.27 -9.07
N LYS A 133 -17.69 -13.38 -10.06
CA LYS A 133 -17.28 -13.68 -11.44
C LYS A 133 -15.80 -14.07 -11.58
N THR A 134 -14.96 -13.84 -10.56
CA THR A 134 -13.55 -14.26 -10.55
C THR A 134 -13.35 -15.70 -10.07
N ILE A 135 -14.40 -16.39 -9.64
CA ILE A 135 -14.33 -17.82 -9.30
C ILE A 135 -14.04 -18.60 -10.59
N GLY A 136 -12.87 -19.24 -10.65
CA GLY A 136 -12.38 -19.94 -11.84
C GLY A 136 -11.51 -19.10 -12.78
N TYR A 137 -11.28 -17.82 -12.48
CA TYR A 137 -10.27 -17.00 -13.16
C TYR A 137 -8.91 -17.12 -12.47
N PRO A 138 -7.78 -16.92 -13.20
CA PRO A 138 -6.44 -16.96 -12.61
C PRO A 138 -6.27 -15.98 -11.43
N GLU A 139 -6.96 -14.85 -11.50
CA GLU A 139 -6.98 -13.83 -10.46
C GLU A 139 -8.18 -14.00 -9.52
N VAL A 140 -8.08 -14.96 -8.60
CA VAL A 140 -9.14 -15.23 -7.62
C VAL A 140 -9.24 -14.10 -6.58
N ASN A 141 -8.12 -13.44 -6.22
CA ASN A 141 -8.12 -12.36 -5.23
C ASN A 141 -7.10 -11.27 -5.60
N ALA A 142 -7.55 -10.03 -5.80
CA ALA A 142 -6.67 -8.92 -6.20
C ALA A 142 -5.56 -8.61 -5.18
N TYR A 143 -5.73 -8.96 -3.91
CA TYR A 143 -4.69 -8.80 -2.89
C TYR A 143 -3.50 -9.76 -3.06
N THR A 144 -3.51 -10.65 -4.05
CA THR A 144 -2.37 -11.50 -4.41
C THR A 144 -1.37 -10.84 -5.37
N ARG A 145 -1.72 -9.67 -5.93
CA ARG A 145 -0.83 -8.87 -6.80
C ARG A 145 0.42 -8.40 -6.06
N ALA A 146 1.50 -8.14 -6.80
CA ALA A 146 2.85 -7.82 -6.29
C ALA A 146 2.95 -6.51 -5.50
N VAL A 147 2.14 -5.50 -5.83
CA VAL A 147 2.27 -4.15 -5.24
C VAL A 147 0.92 -3.65 -4.74
N PHE A 148 -0.02 -3.39 -5.65
CA PHE A 148 -1.36 -2.89 -5.32
C PHE A 148 -2.41 -3.99 -5.44
N PRO A 149 -3.40 -4.05 -4.54
CA PRO A 149 -3.78 -3.00 -3.58
C PRO A 149 -3.15 -3.11 -2.18
N TYR A 150 -2.46 -4.20 -1.83
CA TYR A 150 -2.10 -4.44 -0.43
C TYR A 150 -1.10 -3.42 0.15
N LEU A 151 -0.08 -2.99 -0.59
CA LEU A 151 0.89 -2.00 -0.08
C LEU A 151 0.25 -0.65 0.19
N SER A 152 -0.60 -0.17 -0.73
CA SER A 152 -1.39 1.04 -0.52
C SER A 152 -2.33 0.90 0.67
N SER A 153 -2.96 -0.27 0.84
CA SER A 153 -3.85 -0.55 1.98
C SER A 153 -3.08 -0.58 3.30
N ILE A 154 -1.85 -1.12 3.35
CA ILE A 154 -1.01 -1.07 4.55
C ILE A 154 -0.78 0.38 4.97
N ALA A 155 -0.31 1.23 4.05
CA ALA A 155 -0.07 2.63 4.33
C ALA A 155 -1.35 3.34 4.79
N PHE A 156 -2.48 3.06 4.14
CA PHE A 156 -3.78 3.62 4.49
C PHE A 156 -4.25 3.19 5.87
N PHE A 157 -4.15 1.90 6.22
CA PHE A 157 -4.54 1.42 7.55
C PHE A 157 -3.57 1.88 8.66
N ILE A 158 -2.28 2.10 8.36
CA ILE A 158 -1.36 2.78 9.30
C ILE A 158 -1.90 4.18 9.61
N PHE A 159 -2.26 4.94 8.58
CA PHE A 159 -2.88 6.26 8.74
C PHE A 159 -4.18 6.18 9.56
N LEU A 160 -5.11 5.27 9.25
CA LEU A 160 -6.37 5.13 10.00
C LEU A 160 -6.17 4.83 11.48
N ASN A 161 -5.26 3.90 11.79
CA ASN A 161 -4.91 3.54 13.16
C ASN A 161 -4.34 4.75 13.94
N LEU A 162 -3.47 5.54 13.29
CA LEU A 162 -2.87 6.73 13.90
C LEU A 162 -3.87 7.88 14.04
N LEU A 163 -4.72 8.09 13.03
CA LEU A 163 -5.78 9.08 13.05
C LEU A 163 -6.74 8.81 14.21
N TYR A 164 -7.18 7.55 14.38
CA TYR A 164 -8.02 7.16 15.52
C TYR A 164 -7.36 7.52 16.85
N LYS A 165 -6.08 7.16 17.04
CA LYS A 165 -5.33 7.50 18.25
C LYS A 165 -5.19 9.01 18.46
N SER A 166 -4.98 9.78 17.40
CA SER A 166 -4.92 11.25 17.52
C SER A 166 -6.26 11.83 17.98
N LEU A 167 -7.39 11.27 17.54
CA LEU A 167 -8.72 11.76 17.91
C LEU A 167 -9.13 11.38 19.34
N LYS A 168 -8.53 10.33 19.90
CA LYS A 168 -8.81 9.81 21.26
C LYS A 168 -7.82 10.24 22.32
N SER A 169 -6.61 10.66 21.95
CA SER A 169 -5.55 11.01 22.90
C SER A 169 -5.05 12.43 22.68
N ASP A 170 -4.61 13.10 23.75
CA ASP A 170 -4.02 14.45 23.67
C ASP A 170 -2.52 14.44 23.42
N LYS A 171 -1.92 13.25 23.26
CA LYS A 171 -0.49 13.13 22.97
C LYS A 171 -0.19 13.63 21.55
N LEU A 172 0.56 14.73 21.45
CA LEU A 172 0.97 15.38 20.20
C LEU A 172 1.60 14.41 19.19
N LYS A 173 2.36 13.41 19.66
CA LYS A 173 3.00 12.40 18.80
C LYS A 173 2.02 11.69 17.87
N TYR A 174 0.76 11.47 18.29
CA TYR A 174 -0.22 10.82 17.43
C TYR A 174 -0.71 11.73 16.31
N ILE A 175 -0.80 13.04 16.54
CA ILE A 175 -1.12 14.03 15.50
C ILE A 175 0.03 14.09 14.48
N ILE A 176 1.28 14.17 14.97
CA ILE A 176 2.47 14.20 14.11
C ILE A 176 2.55 12.93 13.27
N PHE A 177 2.45 11.75 13.88
CA PHE A 177 2.55 10.50 13.13
C PHE A 177 1.36 10.26 12.20
N ALA A 178 0.13 10.65 12.57
CA ALA A 178 -1.00 10.58 11.66
C ALA A 178 -0.83 11.52 10.46
N GLY A 179 -0.35 12.74 10.69
CA GLY A 179 -0.05 13.70 9.62
C GLY A 179 1.07 13.19 8.70
N ALA A 180 2.18 12.69 9.26
CA ALA A 180 3.26 12.11 8.48
C ALA A 180 2.80 10.87 7.67
N ALA A 181 1.94 10.02 8.26
CA ALA A 181 1.35 8.88 7.56
C ALA A 181 0.39 9.30 6.45
N LEU A 182 -0.39 10.38 6.62
CA LEU A 182 -1.18 10.95 5.53
C LEU A 182 -0.28 11.49 4.41
N GLY A 183 0.78 12.21 4.78
CA GLY A 183 1.74 12.77 3.84
C GLY A 183 2.49 11.69 3.03
N SER A 184 2.82 10.57 3.65
CA SER A 184 3.48 9.46 2.96
C SER A 184 2.58 8.81 1.90
N LEU A 185 1.24 8.83 2.07
CA LEU A 185 0.31 8.30 1.07
C LEU A 185 0.43 9.00 -0.29
N PHE A 186 0.84 10.27 -0.32
CA PHE A 186 1.09 11.00 -1.56
C PHE A 186 2.19 10.36 -2.40
N TYR A 187 3.12 9.63 -1.80
CA TYR A 187 4.22 8.95 -2.49
C TYR A 187 3.92 7.47 -2.78
N VAL A 188 2.79 6.95 -2.29
CA VAL A 188 2.44 5.52 -2.41
C VAL A 188 1.49 5.28 -3.56
N TYR A 189 0.30 5.91 -3.54
CA TYR A 189 -0.72 5.63 -4.54
C TYR A 189 -1.80 6.71 -4.55
N LEU A 190 -2.18 7.17 -5.75
CA LEU A 190 -3.16 8.25 -5.95
C LEU A 190 -4.45 8.02 -5.18
N TYR A 191 -5.03 6.82 -5.33
CA TYR A 191 -6.29 6.51 -4.68
C TYR A 191 -6.17 6.44 -3.15
N ALA A 192 -5.02 6.03 -2.61
CA ALA A 192 -4.87 5.88 -1.17
C ALA A 192 -4.93 7.24 -0.45
N TRP A 193 -4.27 8.26 -0.98
CA TRP A 193 -4.33 9.60 -0.38
C TRP A 193 -5.66 10.31 -0.67
N SER A 194 -6.30 10.08 -1.82
CA SER A 194 -7.61 10.68 -2.10
C SER A 194 -8.70 10.14 -1.18
N PHE A 195 -8.72 8.82 -0.91
CA PHE A 195 -9.61 8.23 0.10
C PHE A 195 -9.32 8.76 1.52
N ALA A 196 -8.04 8.93 1.88
CA ALA A 196 -7.65 9.46 3.19
C ALA A 196 -8.08 10.93 3.38
N LEU A 197 -7.94 11.76 2.34
CA LEU A 197 -8.41 13.14 2.35
C LEU A 197 -9.94 13.20 2.41
N ALA A 198 -10.65 12.39 1.61
CA ALA A 198 -12.12 12.36 1.62
C ALA A 198 -12.67 11.96 3.01
N LEU A 199 -12.10 10.93 3.64
CA LEU A 199 -12.45 10.55 5.00
C LEU A 199 -12.17 11.68 6.00
N SER A 200 -10.98 12.31 5.91
CA SER A 200 -10.58 13.38 6.81
C SER A 200 -11.47 14.62 6.65
N ALA A 201 -11.86 14.96 5.42
CA ALA A 201 -12.79 16.03 5.11
C ALA A 201 -14.20 15.74 5.65
N GLY A 202 -14.68 14.49 5.51
CA GLY A 202 -15.94 14.06 6.12
C GLY A 202 -15.92 14.19 7.64
N LEU A 203 -14.84 13.74 8.30
CA LEU A 203 -14.68 13.91 9.75
C LEU A 203 -14.57 15.38 10.15
N PHE A 204 -13.84 16.20 9.39
CA PHE A 204 -13.75 17.64 9.61
C PHE A 204 -15.15 18.28 9.58
N ALA A 205 -15.96 17.99 8.55
CA ALA A 205 -17.33 18.49 8.44
C ALA A 205 -18.21 18.01 9.61
N ILE A 206 -18.14 16.74 9.98
CA ILE A 206 -18.89 16.18 11.13
C ILE A 206 -18.54 16.92 12.43
N TYR A 207 -17.25 17.12 12.72
CA TYR A 207 -16.85 17.79 13.97
C TYR A 207 -17.10 19.30 13.94
N LEU A 208 -17.06 19.93 12.77
CA LEU A 208 -17.47 21.32 12.60
C LEU A 208 -18.96 21.49 12.92
N LEU A 209 -19.82 20.65 12.33
CA LEU A 209 -21.26 20.66 12.58
C LEU A 209 -21.61 20.35 14.05
N ARG A 210 -20.81 19.51 14.71
CA ARG A 210 -20.96 19.20 16.14
C ARG A 210 -20.32 20.23 17.08
N SER A 211 -19.69 21.28 16.54
CA SER A 211 -18.93 22.27 17.32
C SER A 211 -17.85 21.64 18.22
N ASP A 212 -17.30 20.49 17.82
CA ASP A 212 -16.22 19.80 18.54
C ASP A 212 -14.86 20.35 18.08
N PHE A 213 -14.56 21.55 18.56
CA PHE A 213 -13.35 22.27 18.17
C PHE A 213 -12.05 21.56 18.58
N VAL A 214 -12.10 20.71 19.61
CA VAL A 214 -10.93 19.93 20.04
C VAL A 214 -10.56 18.93 18.94
N ARG A 215 -11.51 18.13 18.47
CA ARG A 215 -11.25 17.15 17.39
C ARG A 215 -11.02 17.84 16.04
N LEU A 216 -11.72 18.95 15.78
CA LEU A 216 -11.52 19.75 14.57
C LEU A 216 -10.07 20.26 14.44
N LYS A 217 -9.49 20.81 15.53
CA LYS A 217 -8.09 21.26 15.54
C LYS A 217 -7.12 20.11 15.27
N LYS A 218 -7.37 18.93 15.83
CA LYS A 218 -6.51 17.75 15.60
C LYS A 218 -6.54 17.31 14.14
N ILE A 219 -7.71 17.25 13.51
CA ILE A 219 -7.83 16.91 12.08
C ILE A 219 -7.16 17.97 11.21
N SER A 220 -7.37 19.24 11.52
CA SER A 220 -6.74 20.35 10.79
C SER A 220 -5.21 20.25 10.86
N ALA A 221 -4.65 19.92 12.03
CA ALA A 221 -3.23 19.71 12.20
C ALA A 221 -2.71 18.48 11.43
N VAL A 222 -3.45 17.35 11.45
CA VAL A 222 -3.12 16.15 10.66
C VAL A 222 -3.11 16.47 9.16
N LEU A 223 -4.12 17.18 8.66
CA LEU A 223 -4.20 17.61 7.27
C LEU A 223 -3.05 18.56 6.90
N GLY A 224 -2.77 19.56 7.73
CA GLY A 224 -1.68 20.52 7.49
C GLY A 224 -0.31 19.84 7.43
N ILE A 225 -0.02 18.94 8.38
CA ILE A 225 1.23 18.16 8.37
C ILE A 225 1.28 17.22 7.15
N GLY A 226 0.17 16.54 6.85
CA GLY A 226 0.10 15.64 5.70
C GLY A 226 0.35 16.34 4.37
N LEU A 227 -0.28 17.51 4.17
CA LEU A 227 -0.05 18.34 2.99
C LEU A 227 1.39 18.87 2.93
N ALA A 228 1.98 19.28 4.07
CA ALA A 228 3.37 19.72 4.11
C ALA A 228 4.36 18.61 3.74
N VAL A 229 4.17 17.39 4.27
CA VAL A 229 5.00 16.23 3.95
C VAL A 229 4.78 15.76 2.50
N GLY A 230 3.54 15.80 2.02
CA GLY A 230 3.18 15.43 0.64
C GLY A 230 3.46 16.51 -0.41
N ALA A 231 3.84 17.73 -0.01
CA ALA A 231 3.88 18.91 -0.87
C ALA A 231 4.78 18.74 -2.09
N TYR A 232 5.95 18.10 -1.91
CA TYR A 232 6.87 17.87 -3.01
C TYR A 232 6.20 17.06 -4.13
N ASN A 233 5.62 15.90 -3.80
CA ASN A 233 5.00 15.07 -4.83
C ASN A 233 3.74 15.70 -5.42
N LEU A 234 2.96 16.39 -4.60
CA LEU A 234 1.78 17.13 -5.07
C LEU A 234 2.16 18.24 -6.06
N SER A 235 3.24 18.99 -5.77
CA SER A 235 3.74 20.04 -6.66
C SER A 235 4.18 19.47 -8.00
N LYS A 236 4.88 18.32 -7.99
CA LYS A 236 5.32 17.61 -9.18
C LYS A 236 4.15 17.15 -10.04
N LEU A 237 3.13 16.56 -9.41
CA LEU A 237 1.90 16.13 -10.07
C LEU A 237 1.17 17.30 -10.76
N ILE A 238 1.11 18.48 -10.12
CA ILE A 238 0.44 19.68 -10.68
C ILE A 238 1.27 20.33 -11.79
N SER A 239 2.60 20.33 -11.66
CA SER A 239 3.51 21.01 -12.59
C SER A 239 3.81 20.24 -13.88
N SER A 240 3.48 18.95 -13.93
CA SER A 240 3.75 18.13 -15.12
C SER A 240 2.63 18.33 -16.15
N PRO A 241 2.90 18.91 -17.34
CA PRO A 241 1.94 18.85 -18.43
C PRO A 241 1.72 17.38 -18.79
N GLY A 242 0.45 16.97 -18.84
CA GLY A 242 0.03 15.64 -19.30
C GLY A 242 0.23 15.45 -20.80
#